data_AF-A0A2N3F4D2-F1
#
_entry.id   AF-A0A2N3F4D2-F1
#
_cell.length_a   1.000
_cell.length_b   1.000
_cell.length_c   1.000
_cell.angle_alpha   90.00
_cell.angle_beta   90.00
_cell.angle_gamma   90.00
#
_symmetry.space_group_name_H-M   'P 1'
#
loop_
_entity.id
_entity.type
_entity.pdbx_description
1 polymer ?
#
loop_
_entity_poly.entity_id
_entity_poly.type
_entity_poly.pdbx_seq_one_letter_code
_entity_poly.pdbx_strand_id
1 'polypeptide(L)'
;MDGEALWTVQRALGAGVALTRTSQGDPLAVIADTPDGASEVTATAYRLDTGDPVWGPVDVPGPLVGPGAVFSAAHADDAGATVALSPDTGAALTWVGDGSVRVLGEFEGEVLIEMQGRLAMRNVHDETERWSVTDPTWIGTVTVAADSEPRDGLLIVEDGKGTRALIRRETGQVIAQGLIDAAIDPTTSTIVATYSDGLRAIDLDGGPLWANPTADHAVLHSARGALVYTRDGATMRVHNIVTGAVAVAYEDGGRVIAVPERFFTTGAAVIAVDGALLLATSPY
;
A
#
# COMPACT_ATOMS: atom_id res chain seq x y z
N MET A 1 -15.99 -19.86 6.94
CA MET A 1 -15.02 -20.22 5.90
C MET A 1 -13.79 -20.68 6.63
N ASP A 2 -13.38 -21.91 6.40
CA ASP A 2 -12.15 -22.46 6.98
C ASP A 2 -11.03 -22.20 5.96
N GLY A 3 -10.01 -21.45 6.38
CA GLY A 3 -8.83 -21.19 5.56
C GLY A 3 -7.76 -22.25 5.83
N GLU A 4 -7.04 -22.68 4.80
CA GLU A 4 -5.88 -23.56 4.90
C GLU A 4 -4.62 -22.81 4.50
N ALA A 5 -3.51 -23.03 5.21
CA ALA A 5 -2.23 -22.45 4.85
C ALA A 5 -1.71 -23.13 3.57
N LEU A 6 -1.52 -22.36 2.49
CA LEU A 6 -0.96 -22.89 1.22
C LEU A 6 0.51 -23.27 1.37
N TRP A 7 1.30 -22.43 2.05
CA TRP A 7 2.71 -22.66 2.35
C TRP A 7 3.16 -21.75 3.50
N THR A 8 4.32 -22.06 4.08
CA THR A 8 4.93 -21.29 5.17
C THR A 8 6.43 -21.19 4.96
N VAL A 9 7.02 -20.06 5.33
CA VAL A 9 8.48 -19.85 5.33
C VAL A 9 8.93 -19.28 6.67
N GLN A 10 10.05 -19.77 7.20
CA GLN A 10 10.63 -19.30 8.45
C GLN A 10 11.66 -18.20 8.17
N ARG A 11 11.64 -17.12 8.95
CA ARG A 11 12.54 -15.97 8.81
C ARG A 11 12.96 -15.38 10.16
N ALA A 12 14.02 -14.60 10.14
CA ALA A 12 14.42 -13.77 11.26
C ALA A 12 13.30 -12.78 11.65
N LEU A 13 13.27 -12.43 12.93
CA LEU A 13 12.26 -11.54 13.48
C LEU A 13 12.45 -10.13 12.91
N GLY A 14 11.41 -9.55 12.30
CA GLY A 14 11.49 -8.25 11.63
C GLY A 14 11.74 -8.30 10.12
N ALA A 15 11.74 -9.50 9.51
CA ALA A 15 11.74 -9.65 8.05
C ALA A 15 10.59 -8.87 7.40
N GLY A 16 10.92 -8.05 6.41
CA GLY A 16 9.93 -7.31 5.64
C GLY A 16 9.31 -8.17 4.54
N VAL A 17 8.04 -7.93 4.22
CA VAL A 17 7.32 -8.59 3.13
C VAL A 17 6.69 -7.55 2.22
N ALA A 18 6.87 -7.72 0.92
CA ALA A 18 6.22 -6.95 -0.13
C ALA A 18 5.52 -7.88 -1.13
N LEU A 19 4.49 -7.38 -1.82
CA LEU A 19 3.84 -8.08 -2.93
C LEU A 19 4.11 -7.34 -4.24
N THR A 20 4.29 -8.11 -5.32
CA THR A 20 4.49 -7.58 -6.67
C THR A 20 3.93 -8.54 -7.72
N ARG A 21 4.07 -8.22 -9.01
CA ARG A 21 3.66 -9.06 -10.13
C ARG A 21 4.71 -9.14 -11.22
N THR A 22 4.86 -10.33 -11.81
CA THR A 22 5.65 -10.52 -13.03
C THR A 22 5.01 -9.82 -14.22
N SER A 23 5.75 -9.72 -15.32
CA SER A 23 5.23 -9.24 -16.62
C SER A 23 4.07 -10.08 -17.16
N GLN A 24 3.91 -11.32 -16.68
CA GLN A 24 2.80 -12.21 -17.01
C GLN A 24 1.60 -12.06 -16.04
N GLY A 25 1.73 -11.20 -15.02
CA GLY A 25 0.71 -10.96 -14.01
C GLY A 25 0.74 -11.92 -12.81
N ASP A 26 1.74 -12.82 -12.75
CA ASP A 26 1.85 -13.80 -11.67
C ASP A 26 2.19 -13.08 -10.35
N PRO A 27 1.41 -13.29 -9.27
CA PRO A 27 1.64 -12.64 -7.99
C PRO A 27 2.83 -13.25 -7.26
N LEU A 28 3.72 -12.39 -6.77
CA LEU A 28 4.90 -12.78 -6.00
C LEU A 28 4.88 -12.17 -4.60
N ALA A 29 5.38 -12.92 -3.63
CA ALA A 29 5.79 -12.41 -2.33
C ALA A 29 7.32 -12.22 -2.32
N VAL A 30 7.77 -10.98 -2.09
CA VAL A 30 9.18 -10.65 -1.92
C VAL A 30 9.46 -10.54 -0.43
N ILE A 31 10.40 -11.35 0.05
CA ILE A 31 10.76 -11.42 1.46
C ILE A 31 12.18 -10.91 1.62
N ALA A 32 12.32 -9.86 2.43
CA ALA A 32 13.60 -9.34 2.86
C ALA A 32 14.09 -10.18 4.04
N ASP A 33 15.31 -10.70 3.95
CA ASP A 33 15.94 -11.47 5.02
C ASP A 33 17.24 -10.80 5.44
N THR A 34 17.50 -10.82 6.75
CA THR A 34 18.75 -10.39 7.35
C THR A 34 19.27 -11.57 8.14
N PRO A 35 20.26 -12.31 7.60
CA PRO A 35 20.82 -13.46 8.29
C PRO A 35 21.32 -13.07 9.68
N ASP A 36 21.15 -13.96 10.67
CA ASP A 36 21.56 -13.70 12.04
C ASP A 36 23.04 -13.29 12.12
N GLY A 37 23.29 -12.08 12.65
CA GLY A 37 24.64 -11.54 12.82
C GLY A 37 25.26 -10.93 11.55
N ALA A 38 24.53 -10.88 10.42
CA ALA A 38 24.94 -10.20 9.21
C ALA A 38 24.37 -8.77 9.16
N SER A 39 25.13 -7.86 8.55
CA SER A 39 24.65 -6.51 8.17
C SER A 39 24.04 -6.46 6.77
N GLU A 40 24.21 -7.53 5.99
CA GLU A 40 23.73 -7.63 4.62
C GLU A 40 22.26 -8.05 4.61
N VAL A 41 21.46 -7.29 3.87
CA VAL A 41 20.05 -7.61 3.63
C VAL A 41 19.96 -8.27 2.26
N THR A 42 19.21 -9.36 2.17
CA THR A 42 18.92 -10.03 0.90
C THR A 42 17.42 -10.06 0.64
N ALA A 43 17.03 -10.16 -0.63
CA ALA A 43 15.64 -10.34 -1.03
C ALA A 43 15.47 -11.65 -1.81
N THR A 44 14.37 -12.36 -1.58
CA THR A 44 13.98 -13.53 -2.37
C THR A 44 12.50 -13.43 -2.74
N ALA A 45 12.16 -13.69 -4.00
CA ALA A 45 10.77 -13.76 -4.43
C ALA A 45 10.27 -15.19 -4.46
N TYR A 46 9.04 -15.35 -4.02
CA TYR A 46 8.30 -16.60 -4.00
C TYR A 46 7.00 -16.43 -4.78
N ARG A 47 6.60 -17.46 -5.51
CA ARG A 47 5.26 -17.54 -6.05
C ARG A 47 4.25 -17.50 -4.91
N LEU A 48 3.27 -16.60 -4.98
CA LEU A 48 2.32 -16.43 -3.87
C LEU A 48 1.41 -17.65 -3.69
N ASP A 49 1.14 -18.41 -4.76
CA ASP A 49 0.28 -19.59 -4.74
C ASP A 49 0.97 -20.85 -4.23
N THR A 50 2.22 -21.09 -4.62
CA THR A 50 2.93 -22.35 -4.30
C THR A 50 4.02 -22.21 -3.24
N GLY A 51 4.56 -21.01 -3.03
CA GLY A 51 5.74 -20.80 -2.21
C GLY A 51 7.05 -21.22 -2.90
N ASP A 52 7.03 -21.52 -4.20
CA ASP A 52 8.24 -21.84 -4.96
C ASP A 52 9.09 -20.58 -5.17
N PRO A 53 10.42 -20.64 -5.00
CA PRO A 53 11.29 -19.51 -5.28
C PRO A 53 11.31 -19.20 -6.79
N VAL A 54 11.19 -17.93 -7.13
CA VAL A 54 11.27 -17.43 -8.52
C VAL A 54 12.65 -16.86 -8.80
N TRP A 55 13.17 -16.03 -7.89
CA TRP A 55 14.52 -15.50 -7.94
C TRP A 55 15.04 -15.22 -6.52
N GLY A 56 16.34 -15.03 -6.42
CA GLY A 56 17.05 -14.74 -5.17
C GLY A 56 17.78 -15.94 -4.56
N PRO A 57 18.51 -15.73 -3.46
CA PRO A 57 18.68 -14.44 -2.78
C PRO A 57 19.48 -13.43 -3.62
N VAL A 58 19.06 -12.16 -3.60
CA VAL A 58 19.80 -11.04 -4.20
C VAL A 58 20.16 -10.03 -3.11
N ASP A 59 21.36 -9.45 -3.18
CA ASP A 59 21.80 -8.44 -2.24
C ASP A 59 21.04 -7.13 -2.47
N VAL A 60 20.58 -6.51 -1.38
CA VAL A 60 19.87 -5.23 -1.39
C VAL A 60 20.52 -4.25 -0.40
N PRO A 61 20.41 -2.94 -0.65
CA PRO A 61 21.14 -1.92 0.12
C PRO A 61 20.67 -1.79 1.58
N GLY A 62 19.51 -2.36 1.93
CA GLY A 62 18.96 -2.28 3.28
C GLY A 62 17.54 -2.85 3.33
N PRO A 63 16.74 -2.49 4.36
CA PRO A 63 15.39 -3.01 4.52
C PRO A 63 14.43 -2.51 3.42
N LEU A 64 13.27 -3.17 3.33
CA LEU A 64 12.16 -2.69 2.51
C LEU A 64 11.71 -1.29 2.97
N VAL A 65 11.49 -0.39 2.02
CA VAL A 65 10.98 0.96 2.26
C VAL A 65 9.79 1.24 1.32
N GLY A 66 8.61 1.43 1.91
CA GLY A 66 7.39 1.69 1.16
C GLY A 66 6.76 0.45 0.50
N PRO A 67 5.78 0.64 -0.40
CA PRO A 67 5.11 -0.43 -1.09
C PRO A 67 6.00 -1.14 -2.12
N GLY A 68 5.77 -2.44 -2.29
CA GLY A 68 6.44 -3.25 -3.32
C GLY A 68 7.92 -3.53 -3.05
N ALA A 69 8.64 -4.03 -4.05
CA ALA A 69 10.03 -4.47 -3.92
C ALA A 69 11.04 -3.32 -3.97
N VAL A 70 10.91 -2.36 -3.04
CA VAL A 70 11.75 -1.16 -2.92
C VAL A 70 12.59 -1.21 -1.64
N PHE A 71 13.90 -1.00 -1.75
CA PHE A 71 14.87 -1.15 -0.65
C PHE A 71 15.76 0.08 -0.56
N SER A 72 16.19 0.46 0.64
CA SER A 72 17.07 1.62 0.82
C SER A 72 18.03 1.44 1.99
N ALA A 73 19.21 2.06 1.87
CA ALA A 73 20.21 2.03 2.92
C ALA A 73 19.73 2.80 4.16
N ALA A 74 20.09 2.30 5.35
CA ALA A 74 19.60 2.85 6.61
C ALA A 74 20.21 4.21 7.02
N HIS A 75 21.32 4.64 6.41
CA HIS A 75 22.05 5.85 6.79
C HIS A 75 22.13 6.86 5.65
N ALA A 76 21.82 8.12 5.96
CA ALA A 76 21.77 9.24 5.01
C ALA A 76 23.13 9.67 4.43
N ASP A 77 24.24 9.22 5.04
CA ASP A 77 25.61 9.58 4.66
C ASP A 77 26.12 8.74 3.47
N ASP A 78 25.53 7.57 3.25
CA ASP A 78 25.59 6.89 1.96
C ASP A 78 24.53 7.56 1.10
N ALA A 79 24.94 8.23 0.02
CA ALA A 79 23.99 8.81 -0.93
C ALA A 79 22.91 7.76 -1.28
N GLY A 80 21.71 7.96 -0.74
CA GLY A 80 20.69 6.93 -0.55
C GLY A 80 20.31 6.21 -1.83
N ALA A 81 21.00 5.12 -2.12
CA ALA A 81 20.70 4.21 -3.20
C ALA A 81 19.43 3.45 -2.85
N THR A 82 18.29 4.11 -3.04
CA THR A 82 17.01 3.42 -3.09
C THR A 82 17.02 2.60 -4.36
N VAL A 83 16.75 1.29 -4.27
CA VAL A 83 16.62 0.41 -5.43
C VAL A 83 15.21 -0.14 -5.47
N ALA A 84 14.63 -0.19 -6.67
CA ALA A 84 13.50 -1.05 -6.96
C ALA A 84 14.02 -2.29 -7.68
N LEU A 85 13.46 -3.46 -7.38
CA LEU A 85 13.80 -4.70 -8.06
C LEU A 85 12.78 -5.03 -9.14
N SER A 86 13.25 -5.57 -10.25
CA SER A 86 12.42 -6.17 -11.30
C SER A 86 11.70 -7.40 -10.74
N PRO A 87 10.36 -7.48 -10.81
CA PRO A 87 9.61 -8.65 -10.36
C PRO A 87 9.95 -9.93 -11.12
N ASP A 88 10.38 -9.81 -12.39
CA ASP A 88 10.70 -10.96 -13.23
C ASP A 88 12.04 -11.60 -12.89
N THR A 89 13.00 -10.82 -12.38
CA THR A 89 14.41 -11.23 -12.32
C THR A 89 15.10 -10.99 -10.99
N GLY A 90 14.53 -10.13 -10.13
CA GLY A 90 15.18 -9.65 -8.91
C GLY A 90 16.32 -8.66 -9.16
N ALA A 91 16.60 -8.29 -10.41
CA ALA A 91 17.64 -7.32 -10.74
C ALA A 91 17.20 -5.88 -10.40
N ALA A 92 18.12 -5.05 -9.93
CA ALA A 92 17.85 -3.63 -9.67
C ALA A 92 17.57 -2.87 -10.97
N LEU A 93 16.60 -1.95 -10.93
CA LEU A 93 16.27 -1.10 -12.07
C LEU A 93 17.36 -0.05 -12.30
N THR A 94 17.97 -0.07 -13.49
CA THR A 94 19.18 0.70 -13.79
C THR A 94 18.97 2.21 -13.82
N TRP A 95 17.75 2.67 -14.11
CA TRP A 95 17.39 4.09 -14.19
C TRP A 95 17.05 4.73 -12.85
N VAL A 96 17.02 3.95 -11.76
CA VAL A 96 16.81 4.46 -10.40
C VAL A 96 18.12 4.89 -9.74
N GLY A 97 19.24 4.28 -10.13
CA GLY A 97 20.52 4.37 -9.40
C GLY A 97 21.38 5.62 -9.64
N ASP A 98 20.98 6.56 -10.50
CA ASP A 98 21.79 7.76 -10.82
C ASP A 98 21.55 8.96 -9.91
N GLY A 99 20.64 8.83 -8.93
CA GLY A 99 20.28 9.88 -7.96
C GLY A 99 19.41 11.00 -8.53
N SER A 100 19.04 10.95 -9.81
CA SER A 100 18.13 11.91 -10.44
C SER A 100 16.65 11.58 -10.23
N VAL A 101 16.37 10.35 -9.81
CA VAL A 101 15.04 9.79 -9.59
C VAL A 101 14.91 9.27 -8.17
N ARG A 102 13.86 9.68 -7.46
CA ARG A 102 13.47 9.05 -6.19
C ARG A 102 12.32 8.08 -6.43
N VAL A 103 12.53 6.81 -6.11
CA VAL A 103 11.45 5.82 -6.08
C VAL A 103 10.62 6.01 -4.82
N LEU A 104 9.29 6.10 -4.99
CA LEU A 104 8.35 6.28 -3.89
C LEU A 104 7.63 4.97 -3.52
N GLY A 105 7.56 4.02 -4.44
CA GLY A 105 6.94 2.71 -4.23
C GLY A 105 6.79 1.93 -5.54
N GLU A 106 6.62 0.62 -5.41
CA GLU A 106 6.25 -0.29 -6.50
C GLU A 106 4.85 -0.88 -6.25
N PHE A 107 4.06 -0.95 -7.31
CA PHE A 107 2.63 -1.25 -7.29
C PHE A 107 2.27 -2.19 -8.43
N GLU A 108 2.49 -3.49 -8.23
CA GLU A 108 2.10 -4.56 -9.16
C GLU A 108 2.79 -4.49 -10.54
N GLY A 109 4.09 -4.26 -10.56
CA GLY A 109 4.89 -4.14 -11.80
C GLY A 109 4.98 -2.72 -12.34
N GLU A 110 4.45 -1.74 -11.61
CA GLU A 110 4.60 -0.30 -11.90
C GLU A 110 5.32 0.41 -10.76
N VAL A 111 6.18 1.38 -11.06
CA VAL A 111 6.91 2.15 -10.06
C VAL A 111 6.50 3.61 -10.11
N LEU A 112 6.10 4.15 -8.96
CA LEU A 112 5.88 5.58 -8.78
C LEU A 112 7.21 6.24 -8.43
N ILE A 113 7.55 7.27 -9.20
CA ILE A 113 8.77 8.05 -9.00
C ILE A 113 8.49 9.54 -8.88
N GLU A 114 9.37 10.22 -8.14
CA GLU A 114 9.55 11.66 -8.21
C GLU A 114 10.84 11.97 -8.98
N MET A 115 10.73 12.85 -9.98
CA MET A 115 11.88 13.36 -10.73
C MET A 115 11.67 14.84 -11.00
N GLN A 116 12.53 15.70 -10.45
CA GLN A 116 12.53 17.15 -10.69
C GLN A 116 11.16 17.83 -10.42
N GLY A 117 10.48 17.45 -9.32
CA GLY A 117 9.18 18.03 -8.95
C GLY A 117 7.99 17.52 -9.78
N ARG A 118 8.19 16.45 -10.54
CA ARG A 118 7.15 15.75 -11.31
C ARG A 118 6.98 14.35 -10.74
N LEU A 119 5.73 13.92 -10.55
CA LEU A 119 5.42 12.52 -10.30
C LEU A 119 5.18 11.80 -11.60
N ALA A 120 5.67 10.58 -11.72
CA ALA A 120 5.43 9.72 -12.87
C ALA A 120 5.25 8.27 -12.43
N MET A 121 4.41 7.56 -13.17
CA MET A 121 4.29 6.10 -13.07
C MET A 121 4.96 5.47 -14.28
N ARG A 122 5.85 4.51 -14.05
CA ARG A 122 6.54 3.76 -15.11
C ARG A 122 6.30 2.27 -14.95
N ASN A 123 6.15 1.57 -16.06
CA ASN A 123 6.15 0.12 -16.05
C ASN A 123 7.57 -0.40 -15.78
N VAL A 124 7.71 -1.40 -14.91
CA VAL A 124 9.01 -1.94 -14.52
C VAL A 124 9.64 -2.82 -15.60
N HIS A 125 8.82 -3.42 -16.47
CA HIS A 125 9.25 -4.43 -17.43
C HIS A 125 9.75 -3.82 -18.73
N ASP A 126 9.07 -2.78 -19.24
CA ASP A 126 9.44 -2.11 -20.50
C ASP A 126 9.94 -0.68 -20.30
N GLU A 127 9.99 -0.21 -19.04
CA GLU A 127 10.42 1.13 -18.63
C GLU A 127 9.60 2.28 -19.25
N THR A 128 8.46 1.98 -19.86
CA THR A 128 7.63 3.02 -20.46
C THR A 128 6.97 3.86 -19.38
N GLU A 129 6.96 5.18 -19.59
CA GLU A 129 6.17 6.07 -18.76
C GLU A 129 4.70 5.95 -19.15
N ARG A 130 3.87 5.65 -18.15
CA ARG A 130 2.42 5.54 -18.33
C ARG A 130 1.74 6.89 -18.25
N TRP A 131 2.10 7.66 -17.23
CA TRP A 131 1.66 9.03 -17.05
C TRP A 131 2.69 9.81 -16.24
N SER A 132 2.59 11.12 -16.34
CA SER A 132 3.23 12.04 -15.43
C SER A 132 2.36 13.24 -15.16
N VAL A 133 2.53 13.81 -13.98
CA VAL A 133 1.81 14.98 -13.54
C VAL A 133 2.77 15.92 -12.81
N THR A 134 2.60 17.20 -13.11
CA THR A 134 3.19 18.30 -12.35
C THR A 134 2.03 19.01 -11.69
N ASP A 135 1.89 18.86 -10.38
CA ASP A 135 0.89 19.59 -9.62
C ASP A 135 1.58 20.75 -8.87
N PRO A 136 1.25 22.02 -9.20
CA PRO A 136 1.86 23.17 -8.54
C PRO A 136 1.47 23.28 -7.05
N THR A 137 0.47 22.53 -6.59
CA THR A 137 0.02 22.52 -5.19
C THR A 137 0.84 21.59 -4.30
N TRP A 138 1.62 20.66 -4.87
CA TRP A 138 2.53 19.83 -4.09
C TRP A 138 3.74 20.66 -3.67
N ILE A 139 3.83 20.95 -2.37
CA ILE A 139 4.93 21.76 -1.84
C ILE A 139 5.93 20.86 -1.12
N GLY A 140 7.05 20.59 -1.79
CA GLY A 140 8.19 19.87 -1.21
C GLY A 140 8.29 18.42 -1.69
N THR A 141 8.91 17.59 -0.86
CA THR A 141 9.16 16.17 -1.12
C THR A 141 7.86 15.38 -1.07
N VAL A 142 7.50 14.71 -2.17
CA VAL A 142 6.34 13.82 -2.19
C VAL A 142 6.72 12.43 -1.69
N THR A 143 5.94 11.88 -0.76
CA THR A 143 6.07 10.49 -0.29
C THR A 143 4.78 9.73 -0.57
N VAL A 144 4.86 8.41 -0.66
CA VAL A 144 3.67 7.56 -0.59
C VAL A 144 3.38 7.31 0.88
N ALA A 145 2.12 7.46 1.29
CA ALA A 145 1.73 7.16 2.66
C ALA A 145 2.07 5.68 2.96
N ALA A 146 2.75 5.40 4.08
CA ALA A 146 3.27 4.06 4.38
C ALA A 146 2.19 2.96 4.50
N ASP A 147 0.93 3.39 4.65
CA ASP A 147 -0.31 2.62 4.69
C ASP A 147 -1.08 2.62 3.35
N SER A 148 -0.55 3.28 2.31
CA SER A 148 -1.07 3.25 0.95
C SER A 148 -0.63 1.95 0.27
N GLU A 149 -1.27 0.85 0.64
CA GLU A 149 -1.25 -0.37 -0.16
C GLU A 149 -1.79 -0.11 -1.57
N PRO A 150 -1.58 -1.00 -2.57
CA PRO A 150 -2.26 -0.91 -3.85
C PRO A 150 -3.79 -0.98 -3.64
N ARG A 151 -4.45 0.18 -3.50
CA ARG A 151 -5.87 0.29 -3.20
C ARG A 151 -6.65 0.33 -4.51
N ASP A 152 -6.89 -0.82 -5.13
CA ASP A 152 -7.78 -0.98 -6.30
C ASP A 152 -7.65 0.15 -7.36
N GLY A 153 -6.40 0.54 -7.71
CA GLY A 153 -6.10 1.60 -8.68
C GLY A 153 -5.94 3.02 -8.10
N LEU A 154 -5.77 3.18 -6.79
CA LEU A 154 -5.57 4.48 -6.13
C LEU A 154 -4.24 4.54 -5.37
N LEU A 155 -3.69 5.74 -5.28
CA LEU A 155 -2.48 6.08 -4.54
C LEU A 155 -2.76 7.24 -3.59
N ILE A 156 -2.31 7.13 -2.34
CA ILE A 156 -2.25 8.28 -1.42
C ILE A 156 -0.82 8.79 -1.41
N VAL A 157 -0.65 10.03 -1.85
CA VAL A 157 0.63 10.74 -1.75
C VAL A 157 0.54 11.84 -0.70
N GLU A 158 1.64 12.10 -0.01
CA GLU A 158 1.77 13.14 0.99
C GLU A 158 2.90 14.09 0.61
N ASP A 159 2.66 15.39 0.71
CA ASP A 159 3.72 16.39 0.60
C ASP A 159 4.54 16.48 1.89
N GLY A 160 5.72 17.11 1.83
CA GLY A 160 6.60 17.28 3.01
C GLY A 160 6.01 18.16 4.13
N LYS A 161 4.74 18.56 4.06
CA LYS A 161 4.00 19.35 5.04
C LYS A 161 2.79 18.62 5.62
N GLY A 162 2.57 17.36 5.23
CA GLY A 162 1.44 16.55 5.71
C GLY A 162 0.15 16.71 4.91
N THR A 163 0.16 17.43 3.78
CA THR A 163 -1.00 17.49 2.88
C THR A 163 -1.06 16.23 2.05
N ARG A 164 -2.15 15.47 2.14
CA ARG A 164 -2.35 14.26 1.33
C ARG A 164 -3.25 14.52 0.12
N ALA A 165 -2.95 13.81 -0.96
CA ALA A 165 -3.74 13.76 -2.17
C ALA A 165 -4.01 12.31 -2.59
N LEU A 166 -5.20 12.07 -3.12
CA LEU A 166 -5.61 10.80 -3.68
C LEU A 166 -5.48 10.88 -5.20
N ILE A 167 -4.71 9.98 -5.78
CA ILE A 167 -4.40 9.94 -7.21
C ILE A 167 -4.90 8.63 -7.80
N ARG A 168 -5.48 8.68 -9.01
CA ARG A 168 -5.76 7.49 -9.81
C ARG A 168 -4.47 6.93 -10.38
N ARG A 169 -4.10 5.72 -9.99
CA ARG A 169 -2.86 5.02 -10.40
C ARG A 169 -2.77 4.86 -11.91
N GLU A 170 -3.87 4.72 -12.61
CA GLU A 170 -3.85 4.43 -14.05
C GLU A 170 -3.60 5.67 -14.91
N THR A 171 -3.95 6.86 -14.39
CA THR A 171 -3.99 8.10 -15.18
C THR A 171 -3.19 9.26 -14.58
N GLY A 172 -2.81 9.18 -13.30
CA GLY A 172 -2.19 10.30 -12.58
C GLY A 172 -3.18 11.40 -12.18
N GLN A 173 -4.49 11.21 -12.40
CA GLN A 173 -5.51 12.19 -12.05
C GLN A 173 -5.62 12.34 -10.52
N VAL A 174 -5.51 13.58 -10.03
CA VAL A 174 -5.82 13.91 -8.64
C VAL A 174 -7.34 13.90 -8.44
N ILE A 175 -7.84 13.00 -7.60
CA ILE A 175 -9.26 12.83 -7.30
C ILE A 175 -9.66 13.70 -6.11
N ALA A 176 -8.82 13.77 -5.08
CA ALA A 176 -9.07 14.51 -3.86
C ALA A 176 -7.77 15.03 -3.24
N GLN A 177 -7.86 16.09 -2.45
CA GLN A 177 -6.74 16.70 -1.73
C GLN A 177 -7.16 17.13 -0.32
N GLY A 178 -6.18 17.31 0.57
CA GLY A 178 -6.42 17.74 1.96
C GLY A 178 -7.06 16.66 2.84
N LEU A 179 -6.97 15.40 2.40
CA LEU A 179 -7.46 14.26 3.15
C LEU A 179 -6.43 13.82 4.21
N ILE A 180 -6.89 13.02 5.16
CA ILE A 180 -6.07 12.31 6.15
C ILE A 180 -5.88 10.86 5.67
N ASP A 181 -6.94 10.20 5.25
CA ASP A 181 -6.94 8.83 4.68
C ASP A 181 -8.13 8.64 3.71
N ALA A 182 -8.27 7.46 3.08
CA ALA A 182 -8.38 7.24 1.64
C ALA A 182 -8.71 5.78 1.27
N ALA A 183 -9.84 5.18 1.63
CA ALA A 183 -10.17 3.79 1.26
C ALA A 183 -11.19 3.69 0.11
N ILE A 184 -11.16 2.59 -0.66
CA ILE A 184 -12.12 2.30 -1.73
C ILE A 184 -12.85 0.99 -1.43
N ASP A 185 -14.17 1.00 -1.58
CA ASP A 185 -14.96 -0.23 -1.72
C ASP A 185 -15.19 -0.54 -3.20
N PRO A 186 -14.52 -1.56 -3.76
CA PRO A 186 -14.70 -1.91 -5.17
C PRO A 186 -16.12 -2.40 -5.46
N THR A 187 -16.83 -2.92 -4.46
CA THR A 187 -18.20 -3.44 -4.60
C THR A 187 -19.16 -2.34 -5.04
N THR A 188 -19.02 -1.15 -4.46
CA THR A 188 -19.88 0.02 -4.74
C THR A 188 -19.18 1.06 -5.60
N SER A 189 -17.91 0.84 -5.97
CA SER A 189 -17.06 1.81 -6.66
C SER A 189 -17.06 3.17 -5.96
N THR A 190 -16.97 3.15 -4.62
CA THR A 190 -17.06 4.34 -3.77
C THR A 190 -15.76 4.51 -3.00
N ILE A 191 -15.24 5.73 -3.02
CA ILE A 191 -14.10 6.13 -2.20
C ILE A 191 -14.65 6.76 -0.93
N VAL A 192 -14.14 6.33 0.22
CA VAL A 192 -14.41 6.96 1.51
C VAL A 192 -13.13 7.58 2.04
N ALA A 193 -13.18 8.88 2.29
CA ALA A 193 -12.04 9.68 2.73
C ALA A 193 -12.33 10.37 4.06
N THR A 194 -11.31 10.41 4.92
CA THR A 194 -11.31 11.18 6.15
C THR A 194 -10.63 12.53 5.90
N TYR A 195 -11.21 13.56 6.49
CA TYR A 195 -10.71 14.93 6.49
C TYR A 195 -10.67 15.41 7.94
N SER A 196 -10.07 16.58 8.17
CA SER A 196 -10.06 17.20 9.49
C SER A 196 -11.46 17.54 10.02
N ASP A 197 -12.46 17.66 9.14
CA ASP A 197 -13.84 18.03 9.47
C ASP A 197 -14.85 16.87 9.39
N GLY A 198 -14.41 15.67 9.00
CA GLY A 198 -15.33 14.53 8.92
C GLY A 198 -14.95 13.45 7.92
N LEU A 199 -15.92 12.55 7.71
CA LEU A 199 -15.87 11.46 6.74
C LEU A 199 -16.69 11.86 5.51
N ARG A 200 -16.18 11.60 4.32
CA ARG A 200 -16.88 11.86 3.06
C ARG A 200 -16.82 10.63 2.16
N ALA A 201 -17.92 10.34 1.48
CA ALA A 201 -17.90 9.45 0.33
C ALA A 201 -17.89 10.26 -0.95
N ILE A 202 -17.04 9.85 -1.88
CA ILE A 202 -16.94 10.39 -3.22
C ILE A 202 -16.98 9.24 -4.23
N ASP A 203 -17.44 9.52 -5.45
CA ASP A 203 -17.31 8.59 -6.56
C ASP A 203 -15.85 8.53 -7.07
N LEU A 204 -15.58 7.65 -8.03
CA LEU A 204 -14.23 7.47 -8.57
C LEU A 204 -13.68 8.72 -9.27
N ASP A 205 -14.54 9.64 -9.69
CA ASP A 205 -14.18 10.89 -10.36
C ASP A 205 -14.08 12.07 -9.38
N GLY A 206 -14.28 11.82 -8.08
CA GLY A 206 -14.20 12.81 -7.01
C GLY A 206 -15.52 13.55 -6.73
N GLY A 207 -16.61 13.14 -7.37
CA GLY A 207 -17.94 13.70 -7.14
C GLY A 207 -18.46 13.36 -5.74
N PRO A 208 -18.99 14.33 -4.98
CA PRO A 208 -19.46 14.08 -3.62
C PRO A 208 -20.74 13.23 -3.62
N LEU A 209 -20.76 12.19 -2.78
CA LEU A 209 -21.94 11.35 -2.57
C LEU A 209 -22.64 11.68 -1.25
N TRP A 210 -21.88 11.71 -0.15
CA TRP A 210 -22.36 12.14 1.16
C TRP A 210 -21.20 12.60 2.05
N ALA A 211 -21.51 13.32 3.12
CA ALA A 211 -20.56 13.72 4.15
C ALA A 211 -21.19 13.54 5.53
N ASN A 212 -20.40 13.06 6.48
CA ASN A 212 -20.78 12.90 7.87
C ASN A 212 -19.74 13.57 8.77
N PRO A 213 -20.16 14.38 9.75
CA PRO A 213 -19.24 14.82 10.78
C PRO A 213 -18.77 13.59 11.57
N THR A 214 -17.47 13.49 11.79
CA THR A 214 -16.88 12.52 12.70
C THR A 214 -16.24 13.25 13.88
N ALA A 215 -15.93 12.51 14.94
CA ALA A 215 -15.05 13.05 15.97
C ALA A 215 -13.70 13.40 15.36
N ASP A 216 -13.01 14.40 15.93
CA ASP A 216 -11.75 14.98 15.45
C ASP A 216 -10.60 13.96 15.26
N HIS A 217 -10.78 12.73 15.76
CA HIS A 217 -9.76 11.67 15.79
C HIS A 217 -10.23 10.33 15.20
N ALA A 218 -11.30 10.33 14.40
CA ALA A 218 -11.76 9.10 13.75
C ALA A 218 -10.73 8.63 12.69
N VAL A 219 -10.12 7.47 12.94
CA VAL A 219 -9.20 6.80 12.01
C VAL A 219 -9.98 5.85 11.11
N LEU A 220 -9.74 5.91 9.80
CA LEU A 220 -10.29 4.97 8.84
C LEU A 220 -9.50 3.66 8.92
N HIS A 221 -10.20 2.55 9.15
CA HIS A 221 -9.57 1.21 9.18
C HIS A 221 -9.78 0.45 7.89
N SER A 222 -10.99 0.47 7.34
CA SER A 222 -11.28 -0.20 6.06
C SER A 222 -12.59 0.29 5.46
N ALA A 223 -12.74 0.13 4.15
CA ALA A 223 -13.97 0.35 3.40
C ALA A 223 -14.16 -0.81 2.42
N ARG A 224 -14.93 -1.84 2.77
CA ARG A 224 -15.19 -2.99 1.89
C ARG A 224 -16.56 -3.60 2.17
N GLY A 225 -17.16 -4.20 1.14
CA GLY A 225 -18.42 -4.95 1.28
C GLY A 225 -19.59 -4.06 1.68
N ALA A 226 -19.64 -2.84 1.13
CA ALA A 226 -20.59 -1.78 1.45
C ALA A 226 -20.53 -1.25 2.90
N LEU A 227 -19.46 -1.53 3.64
CA LEU A 227 -19.25 -1.07 5.02
C LEU A 227 -17.92 -0.33 5.17
N VAL A 228 -17.96 0.81 5.87
CA VAL A 228 -16.78 1.52 6.34
C VAL A 228 -16.61 1.28 7.83
N TYR A 229 -15.37 1.05 8.24
CA TYR A 229 -14.99 0.84 9.63
C TYR A 229 -14.12 2.00 10.05
N THR A 230 -14.58 2.79 11.02
CA THR A 230 -13.81 3.88 11.63
C THR A 230 -13.63 3.63 13.12
N ARG A 231 -12.47 4.01 13.65
CA ARG A 231 -12.17 3.90 15.08
C ARG A 231 -11.98 5.29 15.68
N ASP A 232 -12.64 5.51 16.79
CA ASP A 232 -12.50 6.69 17.62
C ASP A 232 -12.09 6.22 19.03
N GLY A 233 -10.79 6.27 19.32
CA GLY A 233 -10.21 5.67 20.52
C GLY A 233 -10.47 4.17 20.60
N ALA A 234 -11.24 3.74 21.60
CA ALA A 234 -11.63 2.34 21.79
C ALA A 234 -12.92 1.94 21.02
N THR A 235 -13.66 2.91 20.47
CA THR A 235 -14.97 2.66 19.86
C THR A 235 -14.81 2.38 18.37
N MET A 236 -15.37 1.26 17.90
CA MET A 236 -15.57 0.99 16.47
C MET A 236 -16.94 1.47 16.01
N ARG A 237 -16.97 2.28 14.95
CA ARG A 237 -18.19 2.68 14.24
C ARG A 237 -18.20 2.06 12.85
N VAL A 238 -19.38 1.62 12.44
CA VAL A 238 -19.60 1.06 11.11
C VAL A 238 -20.63 1.90 10.38
N HIS A 239 -20.30 2.39 9.19
CA HIS A 239 -21.25 3.07 8.32
C HIS A 239 -21.52 2.25 7.06
N ASN A 240 -22.73 2.35 6.54
CA ASN A 240 -23.03 1.91 5.19
C ASN A 240 -22.37 2.86 4.19
N ILE A 241 -21.57 2.33 3.26
CA ILE A 241 -20.82 3.14 2.29
C ILE A 241 -21.72 3.88 1.31
N VAL A 242 -22.88 3.33 0.97
CA VAL A 242 -23.79 3.92 -0.02
C VAL A 242 -24.56 5.09 0.58
N THR A 243 -25.00 4.98 1.83
CA THR A 243 -25.89 5.96 2.46
C THR A 243 -25.20 6.86 3.49
N GLY A 244 -24.02 6.46 3.98
CA GLY A 244 -23.35 7.08 5.10
C GLY A 244 -24.00 6.80 6.47
N ALA A 245 -25.16 6.13 6.50
CA ALA A 245 -25.87 5.85 7.74
C ALA A 245 -25.07 4.87 8.61
N VAL A 246 -25.13 5.06 9.93
CA VAL A 246 -24.54 4.11 10.90
C VAL A 246 -25.27 2.78 10.78
N ALA A 247 -24.53 1.72 10.44
CA ALA A 247 -25.08 0.39 10.22
C ALA A 247 -25.31 -0.35 11.57
N VAL A 248 -24.26 -0.43 12.39
CA VAL A 248 -24.27 -0.94 13.78
C VAL A 248 -23.02 -0.37 14.49
N ALA A 249 -23.16 0.16 15.71
CA ALA A 249 -22.02 0.41 16.58
C ALA A 249 -21.87 -0.80 17.52
N TYR A 250 -20.68 -1.40 17.58
CA TYR A 250 -20.42 -2.46 18.55
C TYR A 250 -20.13 -1.80 19.90
N GLU A 251 -20.99 -2.06 20.89
CA GLU A 251 -20.68 -1.73 22.29
C GLU A 251 -19.76 -2.81 22.87
N ASP A 252 -18.75 -2.36 23.61
CA ASP A 252 -17.64 -3.17 24.13
C ASP A 252 -18.14 -4.43 24.87
N GLY A 253 -17.64 -5.62 24.51
CA GLY A 253 -18.28 -6.87 24.95
C GLY A 253 -17.61 -8.19 24.59
N GLY A 254 -16.28 -8.30 24.73
CA GLY A 254 -15.64 -9.57 25.11
C GLY A 254 -15.23 -10.57 24.01
N ARG A 255 -15.21 -10.19 22.73
CA ARG A 255 -14.58 -11.01 21.68
C ARG A 255 -13.60 -10.17 20.86
N VAL A 256 -12.42 -10.73 20.58
CA VAL A 256 -11.44 -10.14 19.65
C VAL A 256 -12.10 -10.08 18.28
N ILE A 257 -12.39 -8.87 17.80
CA ILE A 257 -12.83 -8.66 16.43
C ILE A 257 -11.57 -8.65 15.58
N ALA A 258 -11.37 -9.73 14.81
CA ALA A 258 -10.35 -9.77 13.78
C ALA A 258 -10.77 -8.81 12.66
N VAL A 259 -10.24 -7.58 12.69
CA VAL A 259 -10.38 -6.62 11.60
C VAL A 259 -9.16 -6.83 10.71
N PRO A 260 -9.34 -7.12 9.41
CA PRO A 260 -8.21 -7.14 8.50
C PRO A 260 -7.53 -5.77 8.53
N GLU A 261 -6.23 -5.77 8.81
CA GLU A 261 -5.43 -4.56 8.81
C GLU A 261 -5.11 -4.10 7.40
N ARG A 262 -5.09 -5.05 6.45
CA ARG A 262 -4.58 -4.87 5.09
C ARG A 262 -5.40 -5.68 4.11
N PHE A 263 -5.59 -5.17 2.90
CA PHE A 263 -6.28 -5.88 1.83
C PHE A 263 -5.57 -5.63 0.51
N PHE A 264 -5.27 -6.71 -0.19
CA PHE A 264 -4.65 -6.70 -1.50
C PHE A 264 -5.70 -6.82 -2.60
N THR A 265 -5.39 -6.27 -3.77
CA THR A 265 -6.18 -6.35 -5.03
C THR A 265 -6.49 -7.78 -5.47
N THR A 266 -5.69 -8.75 -5.02
CA THR A 266 -5.90 -10.19 -5.24
C THR A 266 -7.04 -10.79 -4.41
N GLY A 267 -7.66 -10.00 -3.53
CA GLY A 267 -8.60 -10.48 -2.52
C GLY A 267 -7.91 -11.09 -1.30
N ALA A 268 -6.58 -11.04 -1.24
CA ALA A 268 -5.83 -11.41 -0.05
C ALA A 268 -5.95 -10.31 1.04
N ALA A 269 -5.74 -10.66 2.30
CA ALA A 269 -5.80 -9.72 3.41
C ALA A 269 -4.79 -10.09 4.50
N VAL A 270 -4.15 -9.11 5.13
CA VAL A 270 -3.41 -9.34 6.38
C VAL A 270 -4.33 -9.06 7.55
N ILE A 271 -4.40 -10.01 8.47
CA ILE A 271 -5.22 -9.94 9.68
C ILE A 271 -4.28 -10.09 10.86
N ALA A 272 -4.20 -9.06 11.71
CA ALA A 272 -3.51 -9.18 12.99
C ALA A 272 -4.48 -9.71 14.04
N VAL A 273 -4.13 -10.84 14.67
CA VAL A 273 -4.88 -11.44 15.77
C VAL A 273 -3.88 -11.97 16.80
N ASP A 274 -3.99 -11.51 18.05
CA ASP A 274 -3.23 -12.01 19.20
C ASP A 274 -1.70 -12.08 18.99
N GLY A 275 -1.13 -11.11 18.27
CA GLY A 275 0.32 -11.04 18.00
C GLY A 275 0.80 -11.90 16.82
N ALA A 276 -0.10 -12.58 16.11
CA ALA A 276 0.17 -13.22 14.84
C ALA A 276 -0.32 -12.35 13.67
N LEU A 277 0.44 -12.36 12.58
CA LEU A 277 0.01 -11.83 11.27
C LEU A 277 -0.46 -13.02 10.42
N LEU A 278 -1.73 -13.01 10.04
CA LEU A 278 -2.32 -14.00 9.13
C LEU A 278 -2.43 -13.36 7.75
N LEU A 279 -1.91 -14.03 6.72
CA LEU A 279 -2.21 -13.68 5.33
C LEU A 279 -3.34 -14.59 4.85
N ALA A 280 -4.54 -14.04 4.74
CA ALA A 280 -5.69 -14.71 4.13
C ALA A 280 -5.67 -14.48 2.61
N THR A 281 -6.02 -15.50 1.83
CA THR A 281 -6.20 -15.40 0.37
C THR A 281 -7.58 -15.93 0.00
N SER A 282 -8.15 -15.51 -1.13
CA SER A 282 -9.40 -16.11 -1.61
C SER A 282 -9.11 -17.53 -2.14
N PRO A 283 -9.92 -18.55 -1.79
CA PRO A 283 -9.91 -19.79 -2.54
C PRO A 283 -10.35 -19.50 -3.98
N TYR A 284 -9.68 -20.15 -4.94
CA TYR A 284 -9.93 -20.04 -6.38
C TYR A 284 -11.40 -20.22 -6.77
#